data_AF-A0A6G9Z1Q9-F1
#
_entry.id   AF-A0A6G9Z1Q9-F1
#
_cell.length_a   1.000
_cell.length_b   1.000
_cell.length_c   1.000
_cell.angle_alpha   90.00
_cell.angle_beta   90.00
_cell.angle_gamma   90.00
#
_symmetry.space_group_name_H-M   'P 1'
#
loop_
_entity.id
_entity.type
_entity.pdbx_description
1 polymer ?
#
loop_
_entity_poly.entity_id
_entity_poly.type
_entity_poly.pdbx_seq_one_letter_code
_entity_poly.pdbx_strand_id
1 'polypeptide(L)'
;MDAVFDSFRTDRPDNCRAPRPRPALTKREVEVVNAWVVADSKSEVGKSLFISMGTVNTHVLRVREKYRLLGRAAPTKTALLLRFLQDGFVTLEQLLGETPPAARELSDPA
;
A
#
# COMPACT_ATOMS: atom_id res chain seq x y z
N MET A 1 8.66 -1.17 -43.06
CA MET A 1 7.35 -1.08 -43.72
C MET A 1 6.54 -2.32 -43.33
N ASP A 2 6.42 -2.66 -42.05
CA ASP A 2 5.75 -1.98 -40.92
C ASP A 2 4.36 -2.59 -40.68
N ALA A 3 4.31 -3.73 -39.99
CA ALA A 3 3.09 -4.26 -39.37
C ALA A 3 3.35 -5.49 -38.46
N VAL A 4 4.45 -5.51 -37.66
CA VAL A 4 4.65 -6.57 -36.64
C VAL A 4 4.25 -6.11 -35.23
N PHE A 5 3.78 -4.87 -35.10
CA PHE A 5 3.36 -4.27 -33.83
C PHE A 5 1.84 -4.10 -33.74
N ASP A 6 1.06 -5.10 -34.17
CA ASP A 6 -0.40 -5.04 -34.06
C ASP A 6 -0.97 -6.32 -33.46
N SER A 7 -0.59 -6.59 -32.21
CA SER A 7 -1.22 -7.64 -31.39
C SER A 7 -1.16 -7.33 -29.89
N PHE A 8 -1.11 -6.05 -29.51
CA PHE A 8 -1.72 -5.65 -28.24
C PHE A 8 -3.23 -5.75 -28.44
N ARG A 9 -3.77 -6.97 -28.33
CA ARG A 9 -5.20 -7.20 -28.12
C ARG A 9 -5.60 -6.49 -26.83
N THR A 10 -5.86 -5.20 -26.90
CA THR A 10 -6.61 -4.45 -25.90
C THR A 10 -8.07 -4.62 -26.23
N ASP A 11 -8.56 -5.86 -26.14
CA ASP A 11 -9.97 -6.07 -25.88
C ASP A 11 -10.18 -7.41 -25.18
N ARG A 12 -10.08 -7.36 -23.85
CA ARG A 12 -10.75 -8.32 -23.01
C ARG A 12 -11.50 -7.52 -21.96
N PRO A 13 -12.82 -7.37 -22.05
CA PRO A 13 -13.60 -6.91 -20.93
C PRO A 13 -13.60 -8.01 -19.85
N ASP A 14 -12.49 -8.16 -19.13
CA ASP A 14 -12.45 -8.89 -17.85
C ASP A 14 -13.10 -8.03 -16.75
N ASN A 15 -14.27 -7.45 -17.03
CA ASN A 15 -15.02 -6.67 -16.04
C ASN A 15 -15.91 -7.53 -15.14
N CYS A 16 -15.67 -8.85 -15.13
CA CYS A 16 -16.23 -9.77 -14.12
C CYS A 16 -15.27 -10.02 -12.95
N ARG A 17 -14.16 -9.27 -12.83
CA ARG A 17 -13.22 -9.46 -11.72
C ARG A 17 -13.95 -9.13 -10.42
N ALA A 18 -14.40 -10.19 -9.74
CA ALA A 18 -15.08 -10.08 -8.45
C ALA A 18 -14.29 -9.12 -7.54
N PRO A 19 -14.98 -8.25 -6.76
CA PRO A 19 -14.33 -7.31 -5.86
C PRO A 19 -13.27 -8.05 -5.04
N ARG A 20 -12.00 -7.66 -5.19
CA ARG A 20 -10.93 -8.30 -4.43
C ARG A 20 -11.21 -8.07 -2.94
N PRO A 21 -11.24 -9.12 -2.11
CA PRO A 21 -11.50 -8.95 -0.69
C PRO A 21 -10.39 -8.06 -0.11
N ARG A 22 -10.80 -6.93 0.47
CA ARG A 22 -9.92 -5.97 1.14
C ARG A 22 -9.83 -6.35 2.62
N PRO A 23 -8.64 -6.39 3.22
CA PRO A 23 -8.51 -6.65 4.64
C PRO A 23 -9.06 -5.49 5.46
N ALA A 24 -9.74 -5.83 6.56
CA ALA A 24 -10.14 -4.87 7.58
C ALA A 24 -8.90 -4.48 8.42
N LEU A 25 -8.18 -3.46 7.95
CA LEU A 25 -7.05 -2.87 8.67
C LEU A 25 -7.52 -1.72 9.55
N THR A 26 -6.99 -1.65 10.76
CA THR A 26 -7.20 -0.50 11.65
C THR A 26 -6.39 0.70 11.14
N LYS A 27 -6.80 1.92 11.51
CA LYS A 27 -6.07 3.15 11.15
C LYS A 27 -4.58 3.06 11.52
N ARG A 28 -4.28 2.58 12.73
CA ARG A 28 -2.89 2.43 13.21
C ARG A 28 -2.10 1.37 12.45
N GLU A 29 -2.73 0.27 12.04
CA GLU A 29 -2.07 -0.74 11.21
C GLU A 29 -1.72 -0.20 9.81
N VAL A 30 -2.64 0.55 9.20
CA VAL A 30 -2.39 1.19 7.90
C VAL A 30 -1.24 2.19 8.04
N GLU A 31 -1.29 3.08 9.02
CA GLU A 31 -0.26 4.09 9.28
C GLU A 31 1.13 3.46 9.47
N VAL A 32 1.26 2.46 10.35
CA VAL A 32 2.55 1.82 10.65
C VAL A 32 3.10 1.08 9.44
N VAL A 33 2.26 0.33 8.71
CA VAL A 33 2.73 -0.39 7.52
C VAL A 33 3.03 0.56 6.38
N ASN A 34 2.26 1.65 6.23
CA ASN A 34 2.53 2.67 5.22
C ASN A 34 3.90 3.32 5.46
N ALA A 35 4.16 3.78 6.68
CA ALA A 35 5.47 4.30 7.06
C ALA A 35 6.59 3.26 6.82
N TRP A 36 6.34 1.98 7.10
CA TRP A 36 7.33 0.92 6.87
C TRP A 36 7.59 0.59 5.40
N VAL A 37 6.60 0.69 4.51
CA VAL A 37 6.84 0.41 3.09
C VAL A 37 7.69 1.51 2.44
N VAL A 38 7.59 2.76 2.91
CA VAL A 38 8.36 3.91 2.41
C VAL A 38 9.75 4.00 3.05
N ALA A 39 9.90 3.66 4.34
CA ALA A 39 11.17 3.77 5.05
C ALA A 39 12.19 2.67 4.70
N ASP A 40 13.48 2.96 4.89
CA ASP A 40 14.57 2.01 4.65
C ASP A 40 14.67 0.96 5.77
N SER A 41 14.29 1.32 7.00
CA SER A 41 14.41 0.43 8.16
C SER A 41 13.24 0.49 9.14
N LYS A 42 13.02 -0.59 9.90
CA LYS A 42 12.02 -0.63 10.98
C LYS A 42 12.36 0.30 12.15
N SER A 43 13.66 0.60 12.34
CA SER A 43 14.15 1.51 13.38
C SER A 43 13.71 2.93 13.11
N GLU A 44 13.84 3.37 11.86
CA GLU A 44 13.41 4.69 11.40
C GLU A 44 11.90 4.90 11.60
N VAL A 45 11.08 3.92 11.20
CA VAL A 45 9.63 3.96 11.43
C VAL A 45 9.29 4.07 12.91
N GLY A 46 10.00 3.29 13.75
CA GLY A 46 9.81 3.33 15.20
C GLY A 46 10.07 4.73 15.77
N LYS A 47 11.15 5.38 15.32
CA LYS A 47 11.45 6.77 15.70
C LYS A 47 10.39 7.75 15.20
N SER A 48 10.00 7.66 13.92
CA SER A 48 9.01 8.55 13.31
C SER A 48 7.62 8.47 13.96
N LEU A 49 7.19 7.26 14.33
CA LEU A 49 5.87 7.01 14.93
C LEU A 49 5.90 6.88 16.46
N PHE A 50 7.03 7.19 17.10
CA PHE A 50 7.26 7.08 18.55
C PHE A 50 6.86 5.71 19.15
N ILE A 51 7.21 4.62 18.47
CA ILE A 51 6.97 3.24 18.90
C ILE A 51 8.22 2.37 18.79
N SER A 52 8.25 1.25 19.50
CA SER A 52 9.38 0.32 19.40
C SER A 52 9.43 -0.40 18.05
N MET A 53 10.62 -0.82 17.62
CA MET A 53 10.77 -1.70 16.44
C MET A 53 9.98 -3.00 16.58
N GLY A 54 9.86 -3.54 17.80
CA GLY A 54 9.05 -4.73 18.08
C GLY A 54 7.56 -4.49 17.83
N THR A 55 7.08 -3.29 18.16
CA THR A 55 5.70 -2.86 17.87
C THR A 55 5.47 -2.76 16.36
N VAL A 56 6.41 -2.16 15.62
CA VAL A 56 6.37 -2.11 14.13
C VAL A 56 6.28 -3.53 13.55
N ASN A 57 7.16 -4.44 14.00
CA ASN A 57 7.16 -5.82 13.53
C ASN A 57 5.84 -6.55 13.82
N THR A 58 5.27 -6.32 15.00
CA THR A 58 3.98 -6.87 15.40
C THR A 58 2.86 -6.40 14.47
N HIS A 59 2.82 -5.10 14.15
CA HIS A 59 1.84 -4.56 13.20
C HIS A 59 2.01 -5.17 11.80
N VAL A 60 3.23 -5.26 11.28
CA VAL A 60 3.51 -5.87 9.97
C VAL A 60 3.03 -7.33 9.92
N LEU A 61 3.33 -8.13 10.96
CA LEU A 61 2.90 -9.53 11.03
C LEU A 61 1.37 -9.65 11.08
N ARG A 62 0.69 -8.83 11.89
CA ARG A 62 -0.78 -8.81 11.96
C ARG A 62 -1.41 -8.47 10.63
N VAL A 63 -0.90 -7.47 9.92
CA VAL A 63 -1.40 -7.09 8.59
C VAL A 63 -1.17 -8.22 7.58
N ARG A 64 0.00 -8.84 7.56
CA ARG A 64 0.28 -10.00 6.70
C ARG A 64 -0.66 -11.16 6.97
N GLU A 65 -0.98 -11.41 8.22
CA GLU A 65 -1.93 -12.44 8.61
C GLU A 65 -3.34 -12.14 8.09
N LYS A 66 -3.81 -10.88 8.21
CA LYS A 66 -5.09 -10.46 7.63
C LYS A 66 -5.15 -10.67 6.12
N TYR A 67 -4.06 -10.39 5.40
CA TYR A 67 -3.96 -10.70 3.98
C TYR A 67 -3.94 -12.20 3.68
N ARG A 68 -3.25 -12.99 4.52
CA ARG A 68 -3.18 -14.46 4.39
C ARG A 68 -4.56 -15.10 4.57
N LEU A 69 -5.35 -14.65 5.54
CA LEU A 69 -6.72 -15.12 5.79
C LEU A 69 -7.66 -14.87 4.59
N LEU A 70 -7.38 -13.84 3.78
CA LEU A 70 -8.09 -13.55 2.54
C LEU A 70 -7.52 -14.27 1.31
N GLY A 71 -6.58 -15.20 1.48
CA GLY A 71 -5.90 -15.89 0.38
C GLY A 71 -4.94 -15.01 -0.42
N ARG A 72 -4.59 -13.82 0.08
CA ARG A 72 -3.75 -12.82 -0.61
C ARG A 72 -2.43 -12.59 0.11
N ALA A 73 -1.74 -13.67 0.50
CA ALA A 73 -0.51 -13.60 1.29
C ALA A 73 0.54 -12.62 0.73
N ALA A 74 1.23 -11.91 1.64
CA ALA A 74 2.25 -10.90 1.35
C ALA A 74 3.52 -11.14 2.18
N PRO A 75 4.33 -12.15 1.85
CA PRO A 75 5.46 -12.58 2.67
C PRO A 75 6.66 -11.61 2.63
N THR A 76 6.78 -10.80 1.57
CA THR A 76 7.88 -9.84 1.38
C THR A 76 7.39 -8.40 1.56
N LYS A 77 8.33 -7.44 1.77
CA LYS A 77 8.00 -6.01 1.81
C LYS A 77 7.35 -5.58 0.48
N THR A 78 7.91 -6.00 -0.64
CA THR A 78 7.41 -5.72 -1.99
C THR A 78 6.02 -6.32 -2.24
N ALA A 79 5.77 -7.56 -1.81
CA ALA A 79 4.44 -8.15 -1.95
C ALA A 79 3.41 -7.38 -1.10
N LEU A 80 3.78 -6.93 0.10
CA LEU A 80 2.90 -6.13 0.94
C LEU A 80 2.63 -4.75 0.32
N LEU A 81 3.65 -4.09 -0.21
CA LEU A 81 3.52 -2.84 -0.93
C LEU A 81 2.55 -2.98 -2.12
N LEU A 82 2.72 -4.01 -2.94
CA LEU A 82 1.83 -4.29 -4.07
C LEU A 82 0.38 -4.47 -3.60
N ARG A 83 0.14 -5.15 -2.47
CA ARG A 83 -1.21 -5.30 -1.92
C ARG A 83 -1.77 -3.97 -1.43
N PHE A 84 -0.96 -3.15 -0.78
CA PHE A 84 -1.35 -1.82 -0.32
C PHE A 84 -1.73 -0.90 -1.49
N LEU A 85 -0.96 -0.93 -2.58
CA LEU A 85 -1.28 -0.22 -3.83
C LEU A 85 -2.58 -0.72 -4.44
N GLN A 86 -2.78 -2.03 -4.53
CA GLN A 86 -4.00 -2.64 -5.09
C GLN A 86 -5.26 -2.30 -4.31
N ASP A 87 -5.12 -2.10 -3.00
CA ASP A 87 -6.23 -1.86 -2.08
C ASP A 87 -6.42 -0.35 -1.78
N GLY A 88 -5.48 0.50 -2.23
CA GLY A 88 -5.55 1.97 -2.14
C GLY A 88 -5.06 2.56 -0.82
N PHE A 89 -4.26 1.82 -0.04
CA PHE A 89 -3.69 2.29 1.23
C PHE A 89 -2.45 3.16 1.05
N VAL A 90 -1.76 3.01 -0.07
CA VAL A 90 -0.63 3.83 -0.50
C VAL A 90 -0.80 4.14 -1.98
N THR A 91 -0.29 5.27 -2.41
CA THR A 91 -0.33 5.75 -3.79
C THR A 91 1.09 5.85 -4.36
N LEU A 92 1.22 5.91 -5.68
CA LEU A 92 2.55 6.02 -6.31
C LEU A 92 3.18 7.38 -6.03
N GLU A 93 2.36 8.42 -6.00
CA GLU A 93 2.69 9.79 -5.65
C GLU A 93 3.38 9.85 -4.28
N GLN A 94 2.80 9.18 -3.27
CA GLN A 94 3.39 9.05 -1.94
C GLN A 94 4.75 8.34 -1.93
N LEU A 95 4.99 7.39 -2.83
CA LEU A 95 6.28 6.67 -2.94
C LEU A 95 7.34 7.49 -3.67
N LEU A 96 6.94 8.30 -4.65
CA LEU A 96 7.83 9.14 -5.44
C LEU A 96 8.25 10.42 -4.70
N GLY A 97 7.71 10.66 -3.50
CA GLY A 97 7.89 11.93 -2.77
C GLY A 97 7.12 13.09 -3.40
N GLU A 98 6.33 12.82 -4.44
CA GLU A 98 5.37 13.74 -5.03
C GLU A 98 4.17 13.78 -4.09
N THR A 99 4.22 14.64 -3.07
CA THR A 99 3.09 14.80 -2.17
C THR A 99 1.90 15.31 -3.01
N PRO A 100 0.81 14.54 -3.18
CA PRO A 100 -0.33 15.04 -3.93
C PRO A 100 -0.86 16.31 -3.23
N PRO A 101 -1.25 17.37 -3.96
CA PRO A 101 -1.67 18.65 -3.41
C PRO A 101 -3.06 18.56 -2.74
N ALA A 102 -3.19 17.81 -1.66
CA ALA A 102 -4.44 17.63 -0.91
C ALA A 102 -4.30 17.92 0.59
N ALA A 103 -3.33 18.77 0.98
CA ALA A 103 -3.15 19.21 2.37
C ALA A 103 -2.83 20.72 2.51
N ARG A 104 -3.20 21.56 1.53
CA ARG A 104 -3.14 23.03 1.68
C ARG A 104 -4.48 23.68 2.07
N GLU A 105 -5.58 22.94 2.22
CA GLU A 105 -6.92 23.51 2.50
C GLU A 105 -7.50 23.21 3.91
N LEU A 106 -6.65 22.97 4.92
CA LEU A 106 -7.09 23.06 6.34
C LEU A 106 -6.35 24.17 7.10
N SER A 107 -5.96 25.21 6.37
CA SER A 107 -5.54 26.50 6.93
C SER A 107 -6.58 27.55 6.61
N ASP A 108 -7.72 27.50 7.28
CA ASP A 108 -8.55 28.70 7.52
C ASP A 108 -9.20 28.55 8.90
N PRO A 109 -8.73 29.26 9.94
CA PRO A 109 -9.52 29.53 11.12
C PRO A 109 -10.52 30.65 10.79
N ALA A 110 -11.81 30.37 10.98
CA ALA A 110 -12.83 31.39 11.22
C ALA A 110 -13.27 31.29 12.69
#